data_AF-A0A9Q0P1K5-F1
#
_entry.id   AF-A0A9Q0P1K5-F1
#
_cell.length_a   1.000
_cell.length_b   1.000
_cell.length_c   1.000
_cell.angle_alpha   90.00
_cell.angle_beta   90.00
_cell.angle_gamma   90.00
#
_symmetry.space_group_name_H-M   'P 1'
#
loop_
_entity.id
_entity.type
_entity.pdbx_description
1 polymer ?
#
loop_
_entity_poly.entity_id
_entity_poly.type
_entity_poly.pdbx_seq_one_letter_code
_entity_poly.pdbx_strand_id
1 'polypeptide(L)' 'MKLKGDKGGRKGQLSVATEVFEVAPSLHMVELRKIGGDTLEFHNFYKSFSSGLKDVVWKSDQTIEGLRS' A
#
# COMPACT_ATOMS: atom_id res chain seq x y z
N MET A 1 -12.03 -2.72 -4.56
CA MET A 1 -11.88 -4.08 -3.99
C MET A 1 -11.85 -4.00 -2.46
N LYS A 2 -12.30 -5.05 -1.74
CA LYS A 2 -12.15 -5.16 -0.28
C LYS A 2 -11.31 -6.41 0.04
N LEU A 3 -10.29 -6.23 0.87
CA LEU A 3 -9.39 -7.28 1.36
C LEU A 3 -9.67 -7.49 2.86
N LYS A 4 -9.69 -8.75 3.29
CA LYS A 4 -9.90 -9.11 4.68
C LYS A 4 -8.84 -10.13 5.11
N GLY A 5 -8.16 -9.85 6.22
CA GLY A 5 -7.20 -10.76 6.82
C GLY A 5 -7.87 -12.04 7.30
N ASP A 6 -7.15 -13.15 7.15
CA ASP A 6 -7.53 -14.48 7.61
C ASP A 6 -7.44 -14.60 9.15
N LYS A 7 -6.40 -13.98 9.73
CA LYS A 7 -6.14 -14.00 11.18
C LYS A 7 -6.79 -12.83 11.91
N GLY A 8 -7.33 -13.11 13.09
CA GLY A 8 -7.83 -12.10 14.02
C GLY A 8 -6.67 -11.43 14.77
N GLY A 9 -6.57 -10.11 14.64
CA GLY A 9 -5.64 -9.28 15.37
C GLY A 9 -6.18 -8.77 16.70
N ARG A 10 -5.41 -7.93 17.40
CA ARG A 10 -5.81 -7.33 18.70
C ARG A 10 -7.13 -6.55 18.62
N LYS A 11 -7.41 -5.94 17.46
CA LYS A 11 -8.64 -5.16 17.20
C LYS A 11 -9.57 -5.86 16.21
N GLY A 12 -9.56 -7.20 16.19
CA GLY A 12 -10.26 -8.01 15.21
C GLY A 12 -9.50 -8.17 13.90
N GLN A 13 -10.15 -8.73 12.89
CA GLN A 13 -9.52 -8.98 11.58
C GLN A 13 -9.22 -7.67 10.85
N LEU A 14 -7.99 -7.52 10.35
CA LEU A 14 -7.63 -6.43 9.46
C LEU A 14 -8.53 -6.44 8.21
N SER A 15 -9.12 -5.29 7.89
CA SER A 15 -9.91 -5.09 6.68
C SER A 15 -9.40 -3.86 5.95
N VAL A 16 -9.19 -3.98 4.64
CA VAL A 16 -8.64 -2.91 3.77
C VAL A 16 -9.53 -2.74 2.54
N ALA A 17 -9.86 -1.50 2.20
CA ALA A 17 -10.47 -1.16 0.92
C ALA A 17 -9.38 -0.66 -0.03
N THR A 18 -9.52 -0.97 -1.31
CA THR A 18 -8.62 -0.52 -2.36
C THR A 18 -9.44 0.03 -3.52
N GLU A 19 -9.07 1.21 -3.98
CA GLU A 19 -9.67 1.87 -5.15
C GLU A 19 -8.55 2.30 -6.10
N VAL A 20 -8.81 2.18 -7.41
CA VAL A 20 -7.84 2.55 -8.46
C VAL A 20 -8.45 3.69 -9.24
N PHE A 21 -7.67 4.75 -9.41
CA PHE A 21 -8.05 5.97 -10.12
C PHE A 21 -7.07 6.18 -11.27
N GLU A 22 -7.56 6.45 -12.47
CA GLU A 22 -6.73 6.97 -13.55
C GLU A 22 -6.49 8.46 -13.31
N VAL A 23 -5.23 8.86 -13.16
CA VAL A 23 -4.86 10.27 -12.90
C VAL A 23 -4.21 10.94 -14.11
N ALA A 24 -3.70 10.15 -15.05
CA ALA A 24 -3.26 10.56 -16.38
C ALA A 24 -3.19 9.32 -17.29
N PRO A 25 -3.08 9.47 -18.63
CA PRO A 25 -2.87 8.34 -19.52
C PRO A 25 -1.69 7.49 -19.07
N SER A 26 -1.93 6.19 -18.88
CA SER A 26 -0.95 5.21 -18.37
C SER A 26 -0.45 5.44 -16.94
N LEU A 27 -1.02 6.38 -16.17
CA LEU A 27 -0.70 6.61 -14.77
C LEU A 27 -1.95 6.42 -13.90
N HIS A 28 -1.87 5.43 -13.02
CA HIS A 28 -2.95 5.06 -12.13
C HIS A 28 -2.52 5.23 -10.67
N MET A 29 -3.36 5.86 -9.86
CA MET A 29 -3.21 5.96 -8.42
C MET A 29 -4.01 4.85 -7.75
N VAL A 30 -3.37 4.13 -6.82
CA VAL A 30 -4.03 3.09 -6.01
C VAL A 30 -4.16 3.60 -4.59
N GLU A 31 -5.38 3.85 -4.13
CA GLU A 31 -5.66 4.20 -2.73
C GLU A 31 -5.86 2.92 -1.91
N LEU A 32 -5.21 2.82 -0.75
CA LEU A 32 -5.48 1.78 0.25
C LEU A 32 -6.01 2.42 1.53
N ARG A 33 -7.18 1.97 2.00
CA ARG A 33 -7.85 2.51 3.18
C ARG A 33 -8.08 1.42 4.22
N LYS A 34 -7.65 1.66 5.47
CA LYS A 34 -8.00 0.77 6.58
C LYS A 34 -9.48 0.95 6.93
N ILE A 35 -10.26 -0.12 6.84
CA ILE A 35 -11.69 -0.13 7.21
C ILE A 35 -11.96 -0.84 8.54
N GLY A 36 -11.03 -1.67 9.02
CA GLY A 36 -11.15 -2.34 10.32
C GLY A 36 -9.84 -2.99 10.76
N GLY A 37 -9.74 -3.35 12.04
CA GLY A 37 -8.55 -3.97 12.62
C GLY A 37 -7.47 -3.01 13.12
N ASP A 38 -6.30 -3.57 13.44
CA ASP A 38 -5.21 -2.84 14.09
C ASP A 38 -4.42 -1.95 13.12
N THR A 39 -3.99 -0.78 13.60
CA THR A 39 -3.25 0.17 12.76
C THR A 39 -1.81 -0.29 12.47
N LEU A 40 -1.15 -0.97 13.40
CA LEU A 40 0.20 -1.50 13.17
C LEU A 40 0.15 -2.67 12.18
N GLU A 41 -0.87 -3.53 12.30
CA GLU A 41 -1.14 -4.58 11.30
C GLU A 41 -1.36 -3.98 9.90
N PHE A 42 -2.13 -2.90 9.80
CA PHE A 42 -2.30 -2.17 8.53
C PHE A 42 -0.97 -1.64 7.97
N HIS A 43 -0.10 -1.06 8.80
CA HIS A 43 1.20 -0.56 8.33
C HIS A 43 2.12 -1.69 7.87
N ASN A 44 2.12 -2.83 8.55
CA ASN A 44 2.89 -4.00 8.15
C ASN A 44 2.37 -4.58 6.83
N PHE A 45 1.05 -4.68 6.69
CA PHE A 45 0.40 -5.05 5.44
C PHE A 45 0.79 -4.10 4.31
N TYR A 46 0.69 -2.78 4.51
CA TYR A 46 1.05 -1.78 3.51
C TYR A 46 2.51 -1.90 3.06
N LYS A 47 3.45 -2.11 4.00
CA LYS A 47 4.87 -2.33 3.68
C LYS A 47 5.09 -3.61 2.86
N SER A 48 4.42 -4.70 3.22
CA SER A 48 4.52 -5.96 2.48
C SER A 48 3.85 -5.89 1.10
N PHE A 49 2.76 -5.13 1.00
CA PHE A 49 2.03 -4.94 -0.25
C PHE A 49 2.83 -4.06 -1.21
N SER A 50 3.38 -2.94 -0.74
CA SER A 50 4.19 -2.05 -1.57
C SER A 50 5.51 -2.70 -2.01
N SER A 51 6.14 -3.53 -1.17
CA SER A 51 7.33 -4.29 -1.57
C SER A 51 7.04 -5.31 -2.68
N GLY A 52 5.86 -5.94 -2.66
CA GLY A 52 5.39 -6.83 -3.72
C GLY A 52 5.09 -6.11 -5.05
N LEU A 53 4.87 -4.79 -5.01
CA LEU A 53 4.58 -3.94 -6.17
C LEU A 53 5.77 -3.07 -6.61
N LYS A 54 6.98 -3.35 -6.13
CA LYS A 54 8.20 -2.56 -6.36
C LYS A 54 8.51 -2.26 -7.84
N ASP A 55 8.03 -3.10 -8.76
CA ASP A 55 8.30 -3.02 -10.20
C ASP A 55 7.22 -2.22 -10.95
N VAL A 56 6.09 -1.91 -10.29
CA VAL A 56 4.96 -1.15 -10.86
C VAL A 56 4.68 0.15 -10.12
N VAL A 57 5.13 0.28 -8.87
CA VAL A 57 4.99 1.52 -8.09
C VAL A 57 5.97 2.57 -8.62
N TRP A 58 5.44 3.76 -8.87
CA TRP A 58 6.24 4.92 -9.25
C TRP A 58 7.26 5.26 -8.15
N LYS A 59 8.53 5.37 -8.53
CA LYS A 59 9.61 5.82 -7.64
C LYS A 59 9.92 7.27 -7.96
N SER A 60 9.75 8.19 -7.01
CA SER A 60 10.29 9.53 -7.15
C SER A 60 11.81 9.47 -6.98
N ASP A 61 12.54 10.28 -7.73
CA ASP A 61 14.02 10.32 -7.80
C ASP A 61 14.73 10.76 -6.49
N GLN A 62 14.12 10.60 -5.31
CA GLN A 62 14.81 10.87 -4.04
C GLN A 62 15.86 9.82 -3.65
N THR A 63 16.10 8.81 -4.50
CA THR A 63 17.25 7.88 -4.35
C THR A 63 18.48 8.33 -5.16
N ILE A 64 18.39 9.38 -5.99
CA ILE A 64 19.51 9.86 -6.84
C ILE A 64 20.40 10.90 -6.12
N GLU A 65 20.17 11.24 -4.85
CA GLU A 65 21.09 12.11 -4.09
C GLU A 65 22.30 11.37 -3.49
N GLY A 66 22.31 10.03 -3.49
CA GLY A 66 23.43 9.20 -3.01
C GLY A 66 24.48 8.83 -4.08
N LEU A 67 24.30 9.26 -5.33
CA LEU A 67 25.18 8.91 -6.47
C LEU A 67 25.80 10.14 -7.14
N ARG A 68 25.81 11.30 -6.47
CA ARG A 68 26.46 12.53 -6.93
C ARG A 68 27.54 13.04 -5.96
N SER A 69 28.32 12.14 -5.36
CA SER A 69 29.58 12.48 -4.69
C SER A 69 30.74 11.74 -5.32
#